data_AF-A0A4S0I2D5-F1
#
_entry.id   AF-A0A4S0I2D5-F1
#
_cell.length_a   1.000
_cell.length_b   1.000
_cell.length_c   1.000
_cell.angle_alpha   90.00
_cell.angle_beta   90.00
_cell.angle_gamma   90.00
#
_symmetry.space_group_name_H-M   'P 1'
#
loop_
_entity.id
_entity.type
_entity.pdbx_description
1 polymer ?
#
loop_
_entity_poly.entity_id
_entity_poly.type
_entity_poly.pdbx_seq_one_letter_code
_entity_poly.pdbx_strand_id
1 'polypeptide(L)'
;GAPVGLDLIRKGWLNVEVEQPLYAQAAAVAMSMDKIAHKQEINPGDYDVLGLKSVVTKEAWGPNIKIPGAAITKENVGNPAFWGNQKPPTDTVK
;
A
#
# COMPACT_ATOMS: atom_id res chain seq x y z
N GLY A 1 6.54 5.02 -5.67
CA GLY A 1 6.23 6.44 -5.89
C GLY A 1 5.30 6.52 -7.07
N ALA A 2 4.92 7.73 -7.46
CA ALA A 2 4.13 7.89 -8.70
C ALA A 2 4.93 7.39 -9.92
N PRO A 3 4.26 7.01 -11.02
CA PRO A 3 4.94 6.52 -12.24
C PRO A 3 6.07 7.43 -12.71
N VAL A 4 5.85 8.75 -12.67
CA VAL A 4 6.85 9.76 -13.04
C VAL A 4 8.10 9.73 -12.16
N GLY A 5 7.98 9.41 -10.87
CA GLY A 5 9.12 9.30 -9.95
C GLY A 5 10.00 8.11 -10.30
N LEU A 6 9.39 6.97 -10.63
CA LEU A 6 10.13 5.78 -11.10
C LEU A 6 10.80 6.04 -12.45
N ASP A 7 10.16 6.80 -13.34
CA ASP A 7 10.80 7.23 -14.59
C ASP A 7 11.99 8.15 -14.36
N LEU A 8 11.93 9.05 -13.38
CA LEU A 8 13.08 9.89 -13.00
C LEU A 8 14.23 9.06 -12.43
N ILE A 9 13.95 7.99 -11.67
CA ILE A 9 14.97 7.02 -11.24
C ILE A 9 15.64 6.36 -12.44
N ARG A 10 14.84 5.86 -13.40
CA ARG A 10 15.37 5.21 -14.62
C ARG A 10 16.24 6.15 -15.44
N LYS A 11 15.85 7.42 -15.54
CA LYS A 11 16.59 8.47 -16.25
C LYS A 11 17.78 9.04 -15.45
N GLY A 12 17.99 8.60 -14.20
CA GLY A 12 19.08 9.07 -13.35
C GLY A 12 18.90 10.46 -12.75
N TRP A 13 17.69 11.03 -12.83
CA TRP A 13 17.36 12.33 -12.22
C TRP A 13 17.06 12.23 -10.72
N LEU A 14 16.56 11.07 -10.28
CA LEU A 14 16.21 10.81 -8.88
C LEU A 14 17.00 9.61 -8.37
N ASN A 15 17.68 9.75 -7.24
CA ASN A 15 18.45 8.64 -6.66
C ASN A 15 17.55 7.61 -5.98
N VAL A 16 16.57 8.09 -5.22
CA VAL A 16 15.68 7.28 -4.40
C VAL A 16 14.29 7.91 -4.38
N GLU A 17 13.26 7.08 -4.48
CA GLU A 17 11.86 7.43 -4.23
C GLU A 17 11.37 6.58 -3.06
N VAL A 18 10.84 7.18 -2.01
CA VAL A 18 10.20 6.43 -0.92
C VAL A 18 8.70 6.39 -1.18
N GLU A 19 8.19 5.22 -1.53
CA GLU A 19 6.79 5.10 -1.92
C GLU A 19 5.82 4.96 -0.76
N GLN A 20 4.63 5.52 -0.93
CA GLN A 20 3.45 5.03 -0.23
C GLN A 20 2.81 3.86 -1.00
N PRO A 21 2.27 2.85 -0.33
CA PRO A 21 1.75 1.63 -0.96
C PRO A 21 0.30 1.81 -1.44
N LEU A 22 0.08 2.56 -2.52
CA LEU A 22 -1.25 2.97 -3.00
C LEU A 22 -2.25 1.81 -3.14
N TYR A 23 -1.85 0.73 -3.82
CA TYR A 23 -2.75 -0.42 -4.02
C TYR A 23 -3.15 -1.07 -2.70
N ALA A 24 -2.23 -1.17 -1.73
CA ALA A 24 -2.53 -1.74 -0.43
C ALA A 24 -3.45 -0.83 0.40
N GLN A 25 -3.26 0.49 0.32
CA GLN A 25 -4.17 1.45 0.97
C GLN A 25 -5.60 1.32 0.44
N ALA A 26 -5.77 1.21 -0.88
CA ALA A 26 -7.08 1.00 -1.49
C ALA A 26 -7.67 -0.38 -1.16
N ALA A 27 -6.85 -1.43 -1.20
CA ALA A 27 -7.27 -2.79 -0.85
C ALA A 27 -7.76 -2.86 0.61
N ALA A 28 -7.03 -2.30 1.57
CA ALA A 28 -7.44 -2.30 2.98
C ALA A 28 -8.83 -1.66 3.21
N VAL A 29 -9.17 -0.60 2.46
CA VAL A 29 -10.51 0.00 2.49
C VAL A 29 -11.55 -0.98 1.95
N ALA A 30 -11.28 -1.62 0.81
CA ALA A 30 -12.20 -2.59 0.22
C ALA A 30 -12.42 -3.83 1.11
N MET A 31 -11.35 -4.40 1.67
CA MET A 31 -11.41 -5.55 2.62
C MET A 31 -12.23 -5.23 3.88
N SER A 32 -12.24 -3.95 4.30
CA SER A 32 -12.93 -3.50 5.51
C SER A 32 -14.36 -3.00 5.25
N MET A 33 -14.76 -2.84 3.99
CA MET A 33 -15.97 -2.10 3.62
C MET A 33 -17.24 -2.76 4.17
N ASP A 34 -17.33 -4.09 4.13
CA ASP A 34 -18.49 -4.80 4.68
C ASP A 34 -18.62 -4.57 6.19
N LYS A 35 -17.51 -4.61 6.93
CA LYS A 35 -17.51 -4.31 8.36
C LYS A 35 -17.95 -2.88 8.62
N ILE A 36 -17.45 -1.92 7.85
CA ILE A 36 -17.81 -0.50 7.97
C ILE A 36 -19.31 -0.30 7.70
N ALA A 37 -19.82 -0.83 6.57
CA ALA A 37 -21.21 -0.70 6.16
C ALA A 37 -22.19 -1.33 7.18
N HIS A 38 -21.80 -2.45 7.79
CA HIS A 38 -22.59 -3.15 8.80
C HIS A 38 -22.28 -2.71 10.25
N LYS A 39 -21.47 -1.65 10.44
CA LYS A 39 -21.06 -1.12 11.75
C LYS A 39 -20.46 -2.18 12.67
N GLN A 40 -19.74 -3.14 12.10
CA GLN A 40 -19.05 -4.19 12.83
C GLN A 40 -17.69 -3.69 13.34
N GLU A 41 -17.22 -4.31 14.43
CA GLU A 41 -15.90 -4.01 14.96
C GLU A 41 -14.78 -4.45 14.00
N ILE A 42 -13.76 -3.58 13.90
CA ILE A 42 -12.49 -3.83 13.22
C ILE A 42 -11.45 -4.01 14.32
N ASN A 43 -10.98 -5.25 14.50
CA ASN A 43 -10.09 -5.61 15.59
C ASN A 43 -8.67 -5.05 15.36
N PRO A 44 -8.01 -4.45 16.37
CA PRO A 44 -6.59 -4.14 16.30
C PRO A 44 -5.73 -5.40 16.07
N GLY A 45 -4.60 -5.25 15.38
CA GLY A 45 -3.69 -6.35 15.11
C GLY A 45 -2.91 -6.20 13.81
N ASP A 46 -2.13 -7.24 13.51
CA ASP A 46 -1.38 -7.36 12.25
C ASP A 46 -2.26 -8.02 11.18
N TYR A 47 -2.28 -7.43 9.98
CA TYR A 47 -3.01 -7.90 8.81
C TYR A 47 -2.07 -7.98 7.61
N ASP A 48 -2.31 -8.93 6.72
CA ASP A 48 -1.67 -8.98 5.41
C ASP A 48 -2.53 -8.20 4.40
N VAL A 49 -1.96 -7.15 3.82
CA VAL A 49 -2.58 -6.39 2.74
C VAL A 49 -1.67 -6.42 1.53
N LEU A 50 -1.97 -7.30 0.57
CA LEU A 50 -1.19 -7.50 -0.65
C LEU A 50 0.29 -7.87 -0.40
N GLY A 51 0.55 -8.70 0.61
CA GLY A 51 1.89 -9.12 1.02
C GLY A 51 2.59 -8.15 1.97
N LEU A 52 1.93 -7.05 2.37
CA LEU A 52 2.48 -6.05 3.29
C LEU A 52 1.92 -6.23 4.70
N LYS A 53 2.82 -6.41 5.67
CA LYS A 53 2.47 -6.40 7.09
C LYS A 53 1.92 -5.03 7.49
N SER A 54 0.60 -4.98 7.70
CA SER A 54 -0.16 -3.77 7.98
C SER A 54 -0.72 -3.83 9.41
N VAL A 55 -0.70 -2.72 10.13
CA VAL A 55 -1.05 -2.70 11.55
C VAL A 55 -2.33 -1.89 11.75
N VAL A 56 -3.37 -2.53 12.26
CA VAL A 56 -4.60 -1.86 12.71
C VAL A 56 -4.46 -1.49 14.19
N THR A 57 -4.70 -0.22 14.50
CA THR A 57 -4.78 0.32 15.86
C THR A 57 -6.15 0.96 16.12
N LYS A 58 -6.50 1.12 17.39
CA LYS A 58 -7.68 1.86 17.81
C LYS A 58 -7.25 3.24 18.29
N GLU A 59 -7.51 4.25 17.47
CA GLU A 59 -7.13 5.62 17.75
C GLU A 59 -8.34 6.42 18.26
N ALA A 60 -8.10 7.64 18.74
CA ALA A 60 -9.17 8.55 19.17
C ALA A 60 -10.17 8.87 18.03
N TRP A 61 -9.73 8.79 16.78
CA TRP A 61 -10.54 8.99 15.58
C TRP A 61 -11.12 7.68 15.00
N GLY A 62 -10.96 6.55 15.68
CA GLY A 62 -11.48 5.25 15.26
C GLY A 62 -10.40 4.25 14.81
N PRO A 63 -10.80 3.11 14.21
CA PRO A 63 -9.86 2.14 13.66
C PRO A 63 -8.98 2.75 12.57
N ASN A 64 -7.68 2.53 12.67
CA ASN A 64 -6.69 3.10 11.77
C ASN A 64 -5.71 2.01 11.31
N ILE A 65 -5.52 1.86 10.00
CA ILE A 65 -4.52 0.93 9.45
C ILE A 65 -3.27 1.67 8.96
N LYS A 66 -2.10 1.22 9.41
CA LYS A 66 -0.79 1.71 8.95
C LYS A 66 -0.14 0.65 8.06
N ILE A 67 0.18 1.03 6.82
CA ILE A 67 0.78 0.14 5.81
C ILE A 67 2.18 0.68 5.47
N PRO A 68 3.23 -0.15 5.45
CA PRO A 68 4.59 0.31 5.22
C PRO A 68 4.83 0.70 3.76
N GLY A 69 5.56 1.80 3.57
CA GLY A 69 6.17 2.14 2.30
C GLY A 69 7.47 1.38 2.04
N ALA A 70 8.10 1.66 0.89
CA ALA A 70 9.40 1.09 0.54
C ALA A 70 10.29 2.09 -0.19
N ALA A 71 11.61 1.99 0.01
CA ALA A 71 12.58 2.73 -0.78
C ALA A 71 12.76 2.08 -2.16
N ILE A 72 12.67 2.89 -3.20
CA ILE A 72 12.86 2.49 -4.60
C ILE A 72 14.11 3.18 -5.10
N THR A 73 15.01 2.38 -5.65
CA THR A 73 16.29 2.80 -6.20
C THR A 73 16.44 2.23 -7.61
N LYS A 74 17.54 2.54 -8.29
CA LYS A 74 17.79 2.03 -9.64
C LYS A 74 17.83 0.49 -9.68
N GLU A 75 18.25 -0.15 -8.59
CA GLU A 75 18.41 -1.60 -8.48
C GLU A 75 17.07 -2.34 -8.44
N ASN A 76 16.00 -1.73 -7.92
CA ASN A 76 14.71 -2.38 -7.71
C ASN A 76 13.53 -1.70 -8.43
N VAL A 77 13.74 -0.60 -9.16
CA VAL A 77 12.69 0.18 -9.86
C VAL A 77 11.81 -0.64 -10.81
N GLY A 78 12.26 -1.84 -11.22
CA GLY A 78 11.49 -2.77 -12.04
C GLY A 78 10.53 -3.70 -11.27
N ASN A 79 10.52 -3.68 -9.93
CA ASN A 79 9.68 -4.58 -9.13
C ASN A 79 8.18 -4.31 -9.39
N PRO A 80 7.40 -5.30 -9.87
CA PRO A 80 5.99 -5.11 -10.20
C PRO A 80 5.11 -4.73 -9.00
N ALA A 81 5.55 -5.00 -7.76
CA ALA A 81 4.79 -4.67 -6.55
C ALA A 81 4.70 -3.14 -6.30
N PHE A 82 5.66 -2.36 -6.82
CA PHE A 82 5.60 -0.91 -6.70
C PHE A 82 4.52 -0.34 -7.60
N TRP A 83 3.56 0.37 -7.02
CA TRP A 83 2.37 0.82 -7.74
C TRP A 83 2.68 1.75 -8.92
N GLY A 84 3.80 2.47 -8.86
CA GLY A 84 4.29 3.28 -9.97
C GLY A 84 4.58 2.50 -11.26
N ASN A 85 4.75 1.17 -11.16
CA ASN A 85 4.90 0.27 -12.30
C ASN A 85 3.57 -0.17 -12.93
N GLN A 86 2.44 0.26 -12.38
CA GLN A 86 1.10 0.07 -12.95
C GLN A 86 0.74 -1.39 -13.23
N LYS A 87 1.19 -2.29 -12.36
CA LYS A 87 0.87 -3.72 -12.36
C LYS A 87 0.03 -4.04 -11.11
N PRO A 88 -1.28 -3.71 -11.11
CA PRO A 88 -2.13 -3.98 -9.96
C PRO A 88 -2.25 -5.49 -9.69
N PRO A 89 -2.55 -5.90 -8.44
CA PRO A 89 -2.87 -7.28 -8.11
C PRO A 89 -4.01 -7.81 -8.99
N THR A 90 -3.91 -9.07 -9.40
CA THR A 90 -4.92 -9.73 -10.23
C THR A 90 -5.93 -10.53 -9.43
N ASP A 91 -5.56 -10.91 -8.20
CA ASP A 91 -6.44 -11.66 -7.32
C ASP A 91 -7.54 -10.77 -6.75
N THR A 92 -8.70 -11.36 -6.47
CA THR A 92 -9.81 -10.65 -5.84
C THR A 92 -9.42 -10.21 -4.43
N VAL A 93 -9.64 -8.93 -4.14
CA VAL A 93 -9.53 -8.39 -2.77
C VAL A 93 -10.65 -9.02 -1.93
N LYS A 94 -10.29 -9.63 -0.79
CA LYS A 94 -11.22 -10.32 0.11
C LYS A 94 -11.30 -9.61 1.45
#